data_AF-A0A3E0QZ18-F1
#
_entry.id   AF-A0A3E0QZ18-F1
#
_cell.length_a   1.000
_cell.length_b   1.000
_cell.length_c   1.000
_cell.angle_alpha   90.00
_cell.angle_beta   90.00
_cell.angle_gamma   90.00
#
_symmetry.space_group_name_H-M   'P 1'
#
loop_
_entity.id
_entity.type
_entity.pdbx_description
1 polymer ?
#
loop_
_entity_poly.entity_id
_entity_poly.type
_entity_poly.pdbx_seq_one_letter_code
_entity_poly.pdbx_strand_id
1 'polypeptide(L)'
;MKFTTPIHKIKTEFSLEHATSFGGFKIFLAYLEKIKLANALQSLPTAKAGNSLFSVHKILLYLIIGWVLGCERIFHFRRLQHDALIRRFLGGRCPHHSLLYKELVRLRQTCPTLQMDLRR
;
A
#
# COMPACT_ATOMS: atom_id res chain seq x y z
N MET A 1 -4.87 14.03 -3.53
CA MET A 1 -5.66 12.82 -3.88
C MET A 1 -6.90 12.79 -2.99
N LYS A 2 -8.13 12.77 -3.54
CA LYS A 2 -9.36 12.64 -2.73
C LYS A 2 -9.59 11.15 -2.44
N PHE A 3 -9.34 10.71 -1.21
CA PHE A 3 -9.87 9.43 -0.72
C PHE A 3 -11.40 9.52 -0.85
N THR A 4 -12.03 8.68 -1.67
CA THR A 4 -13.48 8.76 -1.93
C THR A 4 -14.30 8.54 -0.66
N THR A 5 -13.74 7.87 0.35
CA THR A 5 -14.20 7.95 1.73
C THR A 5 -12.99 7.76 2.64
N PRO A 6 -12.70 8.68 3.56
CA PRO A 6 -11.61 8.49 4.50
C PRO A 6 -11.92 7.33 5.44
N ILE A 7 -10.91 6.58 5.85
CA ILE A 7 -11.09 5.29 6.56
C ILE A 7 -11.88 5.44 7.86
N HIS A 8 -11.67 6.54 8.57
CA HIS A 8 -12.39 6.82 9.81
C HIS A 8 -13.92 6.99 9.61
N LYS A 9 -14.39 7.28 8.39
CA LYS A 9 -15.83 7.37 8.05
C LYS A 9 -16.45 6.05 7.59
N ILE A 10 -15.65 5.00 7.39
CA ILE A 10 -16.17 3.67 7.04
C ILE A 10 -16.85 3.10 8.28
N LYS A 11 -18.11 2.68 8.19
CA LYS A 11 -18.77 1.95 9.28
C LYS A 11 -18.18 0.55 9.40
N THR A 12 -18.03 0.05 10.62
CA THR A 12 -17.50 -1.30 10.87
C THR A 12 -18.60 -2.14 11.48
N GLU A 13 -18.94 -3.22 10.80
CA GLU A 13 -19.85 -4.25 11.27
C GLU A 13 -19.16 -5.60 11.08
N PHE A 14 -19.26 -6.46 12.10
CA PHE A 14 -18.58 -7.76 12.13
C PHE A 14 -19.47 -8.92 11.69
N SER A 15 -20.75 -8.65 11.45
CA SER A 15 -21.78 -9.62 11.09
C SER A 15 -22.11 -9.68 9.60
N LEU A 16 -21.36 -8.95 8.76
CA LEU A 16 -21.61 -8.87 7.32
C LEU A 16 -21.16 -10.14 6.59
N GLU A 17 -22.04 -10.67 5.75
CA GLU A 17 -21.69 -11.70 4.77
C GLU A 17 -20.67 -11.13 3.77
N HIS A 18 -19.55 -11.83 3.55
CA HIS A 18 -18.39 -11.35 2.79
C HIS A 18 -17.61 -10.17 3.39
N ALA A 19 -17.66 -9.98 4.72
CA ALA A 19 -16.77 -9.05 5.41
C ALA A 19 -15.28 -9.30 5.07
N THR A 20 -14.48 -8.23 5.05
CA THR A 20 -13.03 -8.35 4.90
C THR A 20 -12.43 -9.17 6.04
N SER A 21 -11.54 -10.10 5.71
CA SER A 21 -10.75 -10.84 6.73
C SER A 21 -9.80 -9.93 7.52
N PHE A 22 -9.65 -8.68 7.13
CA PHE A 22 -8.74 -7.70 7.72
C PHE A 22 -9.48 -6.55 8.42
N GLY A 23 -10.73 -6.75 8.86
CA GLY A 23 -11.53 -5.70 9.50
C GLY A 23 -10.83 -5.01 10.69
N GLY A 24 -10.12 -5.77 11.53
CA GLY A 24 -9.34 -5.22 12.65
C GLY A 24 -8.19 -4.29 12.24
N PHE A 25 -7.71 -4.42 11.00
CA PHE A 25 -6.63 -3.60 10.46
C PHE A 25 -7.05 -2.16 10.15
N LYS A 26 -8.36 -1.87 10.13
CA LYS A 26 -8.91 -0.54 9.87
C LYS A 26 -8.32 0.53 10.78
N ILE A 27 -8.08 0.23 12.06
CA ILE A 27 -7.52 1.19 13.02
C ILE A 27 -6.12 1.62 12.60
N PHE A 28 -5.30 0.67 12.16
CA PHE A 28 -3.96 0.96 11.65
C PHE A 28 -4.01 1.79 10.36
N LEU A 29 -4.92 1.46 9.43
CA LEU A 29 -5.12 2.26 8.23
C LEU A 29 -5.55 3.70 8.53
N ALA A 30 -6.43 3.90 9.51
CA ALA A 30 -6.84 5.22 9.98
C ALA A 30 -5.66 5.99 10.60
N TYR A 31 -4.79 5.30 11.33
CA TYR A 31 -3.55 5.88 11.85
C TYR A 31 -2.60 6.33 10.73
N LEU A 32 -2.37 5.50 9.71
CA LEU A 32 -1.57 5.86 8.53
C LEU A 32 -2.12 7.09 7.80
N GLU A 33 -3.45 7.19 7.71
CA GLU A 33 -4.15 8.34 7.14
C GLU A 33 -3.92 9.60 7.99
N LYS A 34 -4.01 9.48 9.32
CA LYS A 34 -3.80 10.58 10.28
C LYS A 34 -2.39 11.15 10.22
N ILE A 35 -1.36 10.30 10.14
CA ILE A 35 0.04 10.73 10.02
C ILE A 35 0.42 11.18 8.60
N LYS A 36 -0.51 11.10 7.64
CA LYS A 36 -0.31 11.47 6.23
C LYS A 36 0.86 10.70 5.59
N LEU A 37 1.05 9.42 5.92
CA LEU A 37 2.16 8.61 5.42
C LEU A 37 2.22 8.60 3.88
N ALA A 38 1.06 8.52 3.22
CA ALA A 38 1.00 8.56 1.75
C ALA A 38 1.61 9.84 1.16
N ASN A 39 1.44 10.99 1.83
CA ASN A 39 2.02 12.26 1.39
C ASN A 39 3.53 12.31 1.68
N ALA A 40 3.97 11.75 2.81
CA ALA A 40 5.40 11.63 3.11
C ALA A 40 6.12 10.72 2.09
N LEU A 41 5.48 9.64 1.63
CA LEU A 41 6.05 8.79 0.58
C LEU A 41 6.05 9.46 -0.81
N GLN A 42 5.21 10.47 -1.04
CA GLN A 42 5.20 11.23 -2.29
C GLN A 42 6.41 12.14 -2.46
N SER A 43 7.03 12.59 -1.36
CA SER A 43 8.24 13.43 -1.43
C SER A 43 9.50 12.66 -1.79
N LEU A 44 9.44 11.32 -1.87
CA LEU A 44 10.58 10.50 -2.26
C LEU A 44 10.92 10.71 -3.75
N PRO A 45 12.17 11.08 -4.08
CA PRO A 45 12.59 11.26 -5.46
C PRO A 45 12.59 9.89 -6.17
N THR A 46 11.71 9.72 -7.15
CA THR A 46 11.58 8.44 -7.87
C THR A 46 11.40 8.67 -9.37
N ALA A 47 12.24 8.00 -10.17
CA ALA A 47 12.28 8.14 -11.63
C ALA A 47 11.19 7.28 -12.32
N LYS A 48 9.93 7.48 -11.95
CA LYS A 48 8.82 6.76 -12.57
C LYS A 48 8.07 7.65 -13.56
N ALA A 49 7.77 7.10 -14.74
CA ALA A 49 6.98 7.80 -15.76
C ALA A 49 5.62 8.25 -15.20
N GLY A 50 5.26 9.51 -15.45
CA GLY A 50 4.01 10.12 -14.96
C GLY A 50 2.74 9.39 -15.39
N ASN A 51 2.79 8.62 -16.48
CA ASN A 51 1.66 7.87 -17.03
C ASN A 51 1.47 6.48 -16.39
N SER A 52 2.23 6.14 -15.35
CA SER A 52 2.07 4.82 -14.73
C SER A 52 0.78 4.71 -13.93
N LEU A 53 0.07 3.59 -14.13
CA LEU A 53 -1.16 3.23 -13.39
C LEU A 53 -0.97 3.25 -11.86
N PHE A 54 0.23 2.92 -11.39
CA PHE A 54 0.56 2.90 -9.96
C PHE A 54 1.82 3.73 -9.71
N SER A 55 1.66 4.83 -9.00
CA SER A 55 2.77 5.65 -8.51
C SER A 55 3.64 4.87 -7.51
N VAL A 56 4.92 5.24 -7.40
CA VAL A 56 5.85 4.55 -6.49
C VAL A 56 5.39 4.64 -5.05
N HIS A 57 4.95 5.81 -4.59
CA HIS A 57 4.44 5.99 -3.23
C HIS A 57 3.27 5.04 -2.89
N LYS A 58 2.39 4.73 -3.86
CA LYS A 58 1.30 3.75 -3.67
C LYS A 58 1.83 2.33 -3.56
N ILE A 59 2.85 1.99 -4.35
CA ILE A 59 3.51 0.68 -4.29
C ILE A 59 4.19 0.51 -2.92
N LEU A 60 4.94 1.51 -2.46
CA LEU A 60 5.58 1.49 -1.15
C LEU A 60 4.56 1.39 -0.01
N LEU A 61 3.49 2.19 -0.05
CA LEU A 61 2.42 2.14 0.94
C LEU A 61 1.73 0.76 0.96
N TYR A 62 1.49 0.17 -0.21
CA TYR A 62 0.91 -1.17 -0.31
C TYR A 62 1.84 -2.24 0.25
N LEU A 63 3.15 -2.15 -0.02
CA LEU A 63 4.16 -3.06 0.54
C LEU A 63 4.20 -3.00 2.07
N ILE A 64 4.22 -1.79 2.66
CA ILE A 64 4.16 -1.60 4.11
C ILE A 64 2.93 -2.27 4.70
N ILE A 65 1.75 -2.01 4.11
CA ILE A 65 0.49 -2.62 4.55
C ILE A 65 0.57 -4.15 4.48
N GLY A 66 1.07 -4.69 3.37
CA GLY A 66 1.17 -6.13 3.20
C GLY A 66 2.09 -6.76 4.23
N TRP A 67 3.25 -6.15 4.49
CA TRP A 67 4.19 -6.66 5.50
C TRP A 67 3.60 -6.65 6.91
N VAL A 68 2.91 -5.58 7.31
CA VAL A 68 2.24 -5.52 8.62
C VAL A 68 1.11 -6.55 8.72
N LEU A 69 0.46 -6.89 7.60
CA LEU A 69 -0.55 -7.95 7.52
C LEU A 69 0.05 -9.36 7.42
N GLY A 70 1.38 -9.52 7.55
CA GLY A 70 2.05 -10.83 7.52
C GLY A 70 2.36 -11.35 6.10
N CYS A 71 2.32 -10.51 5.06
CA CYS A 71 2.76 -10.91 3.73
C CYS A 71 4.28 -10.97 3.65
N GLU A 72 4.87 -12.11 4.01
CA GLU A 72 6.33 -12.30 3.93
C GLU A 72 6.88 -12.30 2.49
N ARG A 73 6.15 -12.91 1.56
CA ARG A 73 6.55 -13.05 0.15
C ARG A 73 5.66 -12.21 -0.76
N ILE A 74 6.21 -11.75 -1.88
CA ILE A 74 5.48 -10.92 -2.86
C ILE A 74 4.23 -11.64 -3.38
N PHE A 75 4.26 -12.96 -3.53
CA PHE A 75 3.08 -13.74 -3.94
C PHE A 75 1.89 -13.63 -2.97
N HIS A 76 2.13 -13.44 -1.65
CA HIS A 76 1.06 -13.31 -0.66
C HIS A 76 0.15 -12.10 -0.92
N PHE A 77 0.66 -11.07 -1.61
CA PHE A 77 -0.11 -9.89 -2.01
C PHE A 77 -1.27 -10.20 -2.95
N ARG A 78 -1.31 -11.39 -3.56
CA ARG A 78 -2.50 -11.87 -4.29
C ARG A 78 -3.75 -11.88 -3.40
N ARG A 79 -3.61 -12.18 -2.09
CA ARG A 79 -4.72 -12.18 -1.12
C ARG A 79 -5.26 -10.77 -0.87
N LEU A 80 -4.39 -9.77 -0.87
CA LEU A 80 -4.76 -8.36 -0.62
C LEU A 80 -5.32 -7.66 -1.86
N GLN A 81 -5.00 -8.17 -3.05
CA GLN A 81 -5.38 -7.56 -4.32
C GLN A 81 -6.89 -7.36 -4.47
N HIS A 82 -7.68 -8.28 -3.93
CA HIS A 82 -9.14 -8.27 -4.03
C HIS A 82 -9.83 -7.85 -2.73
N ASP A 83 -9.08 -7.58 -1.67
CA ASP A 83 -9.65 -7.18 -0.39
C ASP A 83 -10.33 -5.81 -0.48
N ALA A 84 -11.58 -5.73 -0.03
CA ALA A 84 -12.39 -4.52 -0.15
C ALA A 84 -11.84 -3.33 0.66
N LEU A 85 -11.31 -3.58 1.87
CA LEU A 85 -10.79 -2.55 2.75
C LEU A 85 -9.48 -1.98 2.20
N ILE A 86 -8.55 -2.86 1.79
CA ILE A 86 -7.26 -2.44 1.23
C ILE A 86 -7.44 -1.71 -0.09
N ARG A 87 -8.33 -2.22 -0.97
CA ARG A 87 -8.68 -1.54 -2.22
C ARG A 87 -9.26 -0.16 -1.96
N ARG A 88 -10.17 -0.01 -0.99
CA ARG A 88 -10.75 1.29 -0.66
C ARG A 88 -9.67 2.26 -0.17
N PHE A 89 -8.78 1.80 0.71
CA PHE A 89 -7.68 2.61 1.25
C PHE A 89 -6.73 3.11 0.16
N LEU A 90 -6.33 2.25 -0.78
CA LEU A 90 -5.39 2.60 -1.85
C LEU A 90 -6.02 3.39 -3.01
N GLY A 91 -7.32 3.68 -2.94
CA GLY A 91 -8.05 4.44 -3.94
C GLY A 91 -8.53 3.59 -5.13
N GLY A 92 -8.82 2.31 -4.92
CA GLY A 92 -9.56 1.44 -5.84
C GLY A 92 -8.80 0.19 -6.26
N ARG A 93 -7.92 0.29 -7.25
CA ARG A 93 -7.15 -0.86 -7.77
C ARG A 93 -5.88 -1.06 -6.95
N CYS A 94 -5.55 -2.32 -6.65
CA CYS A 94 -4.27 -2.69 -6.06
C CYS A 94 -3.33 -3.22 -7.16
N PRO A 95 -2.01 -2.98 -7.05
CA PRO A 95 -1.03 -3.60 -7.93
C PRO A 95 -1.11 -5.12 -7.89
N HIS A 96 -0.93 -5.76 -9.04
CA HIS A 96 -0.72 -7.20 -9.10
C HIS A 96 0.65 -7.57 -8.52
N HIS A 97 0.75 -8.72 -7.86
CA HIS A 97 2.00 -9.16 -7.20
C HIS A 97 3.21 -9.22 -8.16
N SER A 98 3.01 -9.61 -9.42
CA SER A 98 4.08 -9.62 -10.43
C SER A 98 4.59 -8.21 -10.79
N LEU A 99 3.75 -7.18 -10.66
CA LEU A 99 4.14 -5.79 -10.86
C LEU A 99 5.00 -5.29 -9.68
N LEU A 100 4.67 -5.70 -8.46
CA LEU A 100 5.45 -5.33 -7.26
C LEU A 100 6.90 -5.76 -7.38
N TYR A 101 7.15 -6.99 -7.84
CA TYR A 101 8.50 -7.48 -8.06
C TYR A 101 9.29 -6.62 -9.05
N LYS A 102 8.69 -6.31 -10.21
CA LYS A 102 9.32 -5.47 -11.24
C LYS A 102 9.64 -4.07 -10.72
N GLU A 103 8.76 -3.50 -9.91
CA GLU A 103 8.94 -2.17 -9.32
C GLU A 103 10.03 -2.14 -8.26
N LEU A 104 10.14 -3.18 -7.43
CA LEU A 104 11.26 -3.32 -6.48
C LEU A 104 12.61 -3.44 -7.20
N VAL A 105 12.67 -4.21 -8.30
CA VAL A 105 13.89 -4.32 -9.12
C VAL A 105 14.27 -2.97 -9.72
N ARG A 106 13.31 -2.20 -10.24
CA ARG A 106 13.56 -0.84 -10.74
C ARG A 106 14.04 0.09 -9.64
N LEU A 107 13.39 0.08 -8.47
CA LEU A 107 13.79 0.92 -7.34
C LEU A 107 15.23 0.65 -6.92
N ARG A 108 15.65 -0.62 -6.90
CA ARG A 108 17.04 -1.01 -6.64
C ARG A 108 18.02 -0.40 -7.66
N GLN A 109 17.63 -0.35 -8.94
CA GLN A 109 18.47 0.22 -10.00
C GLN A 109 18.53 1.75 -9.93
N THR A 110 17.42 2.41 -9.62
CA THR A 110 17.32 3.88 -9.56
C THR A 110 17.90 4.45 -8.26
N CYS A 111 17.82 3.70 -7.15
CA CYS A 111 18.32 4.10 -5.85
C CYS A 111 19.31 3.07 -5.30
N PRO A 112 20.50 2.91 -5.93
CA PRO A 112 21.48 1.90 -5.53
C PRO A 112 22.04 2.13 -4.12
N THR A 113 22.01 3.37 -3.61
CA THR A 113 22.52 3.77 -2.30
C THR A 113 21.59 3.47 -1.12
N LEU A 114 20.34 3.05 -1.36
CA LEU A 114 19.34 2.83 -0.30
C LEU A 114 19.75 1.72 0.69
N GLN A 115 20.69 0.84 0.32
CA GLN A 115 21.31 -0.13 1.23
C GLN A 115 22.21 0.51 2.31
N MET A 116 22.75 1.71 2.07
CA MET A 116 23.72 2.34 2.97
C MET A 116 23.05 3.15 4.10
N ASP A 117 21.86 3.73 3.85
CA ASP A 117 21.20 4.62 4.81
C ASP A 117 20.38 3.89 5.89
N LEU A 118 20.07 2.60 5.70
CA LEU A 118 19.30 1.78 6.66
C LEU A 118 20.18 0.99 7.65
N ARG A 119 21.51 1.14 7.58
CA ARG A 119 22.48 0.48 8.47
C ARG A 119 23.06 1.41 9.54
N ARG A 120 22.46 2.57 9.80
CA ARG A 120 22.83 3.44 10.92
C ARG A 120 21.84 3.33 12.05
#